data_AF-A0A833JWS4-F1
#
_entry.id   AF-A0A833JWS4-F1
#
_cell.length_a   1.000
_cell.length_b   1.000
_cell.length_c   1.000
_cell.angle_alpha   90.00
_cell.angle_beta   90.00
_cell.angle_gamma   90.00
#
_symmetry.space_group_name_H-M   'P 1'
#
loop_
_entity.id
_entity.type
_entity.pdbx_description
1 polymer ?
#
loop_
_entity_poly.entity_id
_entity_poly.type
_entity_poly.pdbx_seq_one_letter_code
_entity_poly.pdbx_strand_id
1 'polypeptide(L)' 'MASENLAKLRGEVYDEILEFFSSDRLEAEQWCKRRVRGLGYISPEEAMQSEEGLLRLRTLLGRLQHGIPT' A
#
# COMPACT_ATOMS: atom_id res chain seq x y z
N MET A 1 11.29 -15.82 12.61
CA MET A 1 12.19 -14.77 12.07
C MET A 1 11.60 -14.02 10.87
N ALA A 2 10.95 -14.66 9.88
CA ALA A 2 10.39 -13.93 8.72
C ALA A 2 9.11 -13.12 9.01
N SER A 3 8.26 -13.59 9.94
CA SER A 3 6.92 -13.02 10.20
C SER A 3 6.94 -11.62 10.84
N GLU A 4 7.98 -11.31 11.61
CA GLU A 4 8.11 -10.04 12.35
C GLU A 4 8.47 -8.87 11.43
N ASN A 5 9.26 -9.13 10.38
CA ASN A 5 9.59 -8.12 9.37
C ASN A 5 8.37 -7.75 8.52
N LEU A 6 7.56 -8.73 8.14
CA LEU A 6 6.36 -8.48 7.32
C LEU A 6 5.33 -7.62 8.07
N ALA A 7 5.14 -7.88 9.37
CA ALA A 7 4.24 -7.08 10.19
C ALA A 7 4.72 -5.64 10.35
N LYS A 8 6.04 -5.41 10.50
CA LYS A 8 6.63 -4.07 10.52
C LYS A 8 6.45 -3.35 9.18
N LEU A 9 6.83 -4.00 8.08
CA LEU A 9 6.70 -3.45 6.73
C LEU A 9 5.25 -3.06 6.42
N ARG A 10 4.29 -3.90 6.84
CA ARG A 10 2.86 -3.60 6.69
C ARG A 10 2.45 -2.33 7.45
N GLY A 11 2.97 -2.14 8.66
CA GLY A 11 2.74 -0.92 9.43
C GLY A 11 3.29 0.31 8.73
N GLU A 12 4.55 0.26 8.29
CA GLU A 12 5.21 1.36 7.57
C GLU A 12 4.45 1.73 6.28
N VAL A 13 4.06 0.75 5.47
CA VAL A 13 3.31 1.00 4.24
C VAL A 13 1.93 1.57 4.53
N TYR A 14 1.27 1.16 5.62
CA TYR A 14 -0.01 1.73 6.01
C TYR A 14 0.10 3.19 6.46
N ASP A 15 1.15 3.55 7.21
CA ASP A 15 1.46 4.95 7.52
C ASP A 15 1.74 5.77 6.25
N GLU A 16 2.52 5.23 5.30
CA GLU A 16 2.77 5.89 4.00
C GLU A 16 1.45 6.12 3.21
N ILE A 17 0.51 5.18 3.26
CA ILE A 17 -0.83 5.34 2.66
C ILE A 17 -1.61 6.45 3.35
N LEU A 18 -1.63 6.46 4.69
CA LEU A 18 -2.31 7.51 5.44
C LEU A 18 -1.72 8.88 5.12
N GLU A 19 -0.40 9.02 5.06
CA GLU A 19 0.25 10.28 4.67
C GLU A 19 -0.15 10.71 3.26
N PHE A 20 -0.20 9.78 2.29
CA PHE A 20 -0.66 10.07 0.93
C PHE A 20 -2.10 10.60 0.90
N PHE A 21 -2.99 10.05 1.72
CA PHE A 21 -4.36 10.50 1.88
C PHE A 21 -4.52 11.63 2.91
N SER A 22 -3.46 12.38 3.24
CA SER A 22 -3.52 13.50 4.20
C SER A 22 -4.10 13.11 5.58
N SER A 23 -3.76 11.91 6.04
CA SER A 23 -4.28 11.27 7.26
C SER A 23 -5.80 10.98 7.25
N ASP A 24 -6.46 11.04 6.10
CA ASP A 24 -7.85 10.61 5.95
C ASP A 24 -7.92 9.08 5.99
N ARG A 25 -8.22 8.56 7.18
CA ARG A 25 -8.38 7.12 7.40
C ARG A 25 -9.52 6.54 6.57
N LEU A 26 -10.61 7.27 6.39
CA LEU A 26 -11.78 6.76 5.68
C LEU A 26 -11.45 6.57 4.20
N GLU A 27 -10.76 7.54 3.60
CA GLU A 27 -10.33 7.47 2.21
C GLU A 27 -9.25 6.39 2.02
N ALA A 28 -8.25 6.34 2.92
CA ALA A 28 -7.22 5.31 2.91
C ALA A 28 -7.82 3.89 3.02
N GLU A 29 -8.75 3.66 3.95
CA GLU A 29 -9.42 2.38 4.11
C GLU A 29 -10.26 2.01 2.89
N GLN A 30 -10.95 2.98 2.29
CA GLN A 30 -11.68 2.74 1.03
C GLN A 30 -10.74 2.40 -0.11
N TRP A 31 -9.59 3.08 -0.21
CA TRP A 31 -8.58 2.78 -1.21
C TRP A 31 -7.97 1.39 -1.01
N CYS A 32 -7.71 0.99 0.24
CA CYS A 32 -7.22 -0.34 0.59
C CYS A 32 -8.16 -1.48 0.18
N LYS A 33 -9.47 -1.20 0.07
CA LYS A 33 -10.49 -2.16 -0.40
C LYS A 33 -10.71 -2.11 -1.91
N ARG A 34 -10.26 -1.06 -2.60
CA ARG A 34 -10.41 -0.92 -4.05
C ARG A 34 -9.31 -1.70 -4.77
N ARG A 35 -9.66 -2.29 -5.91
CA ARG A 35 -8.68 -2.94 -6.79
C ARG A 35 -7.84 -1.87 -7.48
N VAL A 36 -6.52 -2.00 -7.38
CA VAL A 36 -5.59 -1.03 -7.93
C VAL A 36 -4.87 -1.63 -9.13
N ARG A 37 -4.98 -0.97 -10.29
CA ARG A 37 -4.37 -1.44 -11.54
C ARG A 37 -2.86 -1.60 -11.42
N GLY A 38 -2.19 -0.67 -10.73
CA GLY A 38 -0.74 -0.71 -10.49
C GLY A 38 -0.26 -1.90 -9.65
N LEU A 39 -1.17 -2.60 -8.97
CA LEU A 39 -0.89 -3.83 -8.22
C LEU A 39 -1.22 -5.11 -8.99
N GLY A 40 -1.72 -5.00 -10.22
CA GLY A 40 -2.22 -6.15 -10.97
C GLY A 40 -3.69 -6.47 -10.68
N TYR A 41 -4.52 -5.45 -10.45
CA TYR A 41 -5.96 -5.57 -10.18
C TYR A 41 -6.32 -6.29 -8.86
N ILE A 42 -5.40 -6.32 -7.91
CA ILE A 42 -5.64 -6.71 -6.52
C ILE A 42 -5.81 -5.47 -5.64
N SER A 43 -6.40 -5.65 -4.47
CA SER A 43 -6.52 -4.59 -3.47
C SER A 43 -5.23 -4.41 -2.65
N PRO A 44 -4.94 -3.21 -2.13
CA PRO A 44 -3.81 -3.01 -1.21
C PRO A 44 -3.90 -3.92 0.02
N GLU A 45 -5.10 -4.19 0.53
CA GLU A 45 -5.32 -5.13 1.63
C GLU A 45 -4.86 -6.55 1.28
N GLU A 46 -5.16 -7.03 0.07
CA GLU A 46 -4.65 -8.32 -0.44
C GLU A 46 -3.14 -8.28 -0.66
N ALA A 47 -2.60 -7.17 -1.17
CA ALA A 47 -1.16 -7.01 -1.40
C ALA A 47 -0.35 -7.05 -0.09
N MET A 48 -0.92 -6.54 1.01
CA MET A 48 -0.29 -6.56 2.34
C MET A 48 -0.15 -7.96 2.96
N GLN A 49 -0.79 -8.98 2.39
CA GLN A 49 -0.68 -10.38 2.86
C GLN A 49 0.61 -11.07 2.40
N SER A 50 1.40 -10.44 1.53
CA SER A 50 2.61 -11.01 0.96
C SER A 50 3.71 -9.97 0.86
N GLU A 51 4.96 -10.40 1.09
CA GLU A 51 6.13 -9.51 1.01
C GLU A 51 6.26 -8.87 -0.38
N GLU A 52 6.02 -9.65 -1.44
CA GLU A 52 6.04 -9.16 -2.82
C GLU A 52 4.95 -8.11 -3.08
N GLY A 53 3.76 -8.28 -2.50
CA GLY A 53 2.67 -7.32 -2.62
C GLY A 53 2.96 -6.02 -1.89
N LEU A 54 3.57 -6.08 -0.70
CA LEU A 54 4.05 -4.90 0.04
C LEU A 54 5.10 -4.12 -0.74
N LEU A 55 6.08 -4.79 -1.36
CA LEU A 55 7.10 -4.13 -2.18
C LEU A 55 6.50 -3.44 -3.41
N ARG A 56 5.54 -4.09 -4.07
CA ARG A 56 4.80 -3.49 -5.20
C ARG A 56 3.98 -2.28 -4.75
N LEU A 57 3.31 -2.38 -3.61
CA LEU A 57 2.51 -1.30 -3.02
C LEU A 57 3.37 -0.09 -2.66
N ARG A 58 4.52 -0.31 -2.05
CA ARG A 58 5.49 0.75 -1.74
C ARG A 58 6.01 1.44 -3.00
N THR A 59 6.37 0.65 -4.02
CA THR A 59 6.81 1.19 -5.31
C THR A 59 5.71 2.01 -5.97
N LEU A 60 4.45 1.55 -5.89
CA LEU A 60 3.31 2.26 -6.43
C LEU A 60 3.06 3.58 -5.68
N LEU A 61 3.07 3.57 -4.35
CA LEU A 61 2.88 4.77 -3.53
C LEU A 61 3.96 5.81 -3.83
N GLY A 62 5.23 5.40 -3.90
CA GLY A 62 6.31 6.30 -4.31
C GLY A 62 6.05 6.91 -5.69
N ARG A 63 5.61 6.11 -6.67
CA ARG A 63 5.25 6.63 -8.01
C ARG A 63 4.09 7.61 -7.97
N LEU A 64 3.06 7.34 -7.18
CA LEU A 64 1.89 8.22 -7.02
C LEU A 64 2.27 9.54 -6.33
N GLN A 65 3.10 9.48 -5.28
CA GLN A 65 3.63 10.66 -4.58
C GLN A 65 4.48 11.54 -5.51
N HIS A 66 5.26 10.94 -6.41
CA HIS A 66 6.03 11.66 -7.43
C HIS A 66 5.20 12.10 -8.64
N GLY A 67 3.88 11.85 -8.67
CA GLY A 67 2.99 12.25 -9.76
C GLY A 67 3.21 11.47 -11.06
N ILE A 68 3.81 10.28 -11.00
CA ILE A 68 4.07 9.44 -12.16
C ILE A 68 2.78 8.67 -12.50
N PRO A 69 2.15 8.89 -13.67
CA PRO A 69 0.97 8.13 -14.05
C PRO A 69 1.33 6.64 -14.22
N THR A 70 0.50 5.78 -13.64
CA THR A 70 0.59 4.30 -13.66
C THR A 70 -0.59 3.67 -14.36
#